data_AF-A0A7S2M8K2-F1
#
_entry.id   AF-A0A7S2M8K2-F1
#
_cell.length_a   1.000
_cell.length_b   1.000
_cell.length_c   1.000
_cell.angle_alpha   90.00
_cell.angle_beta   90.00
_cell.angle_gamma   90.00
#
_symmetry.space_group_name_H-M   'P 1'
#
loop_
_entity.id
_entity.type
_entity.pdbx_description
1 polymer ?
#
loop_
_entity_poly.entity_id
_entity_poly.type
_entity_poly.pdbx_seq_one_letter_code
_entity_poly.pdbx_strand_id
1 'polypeptide(L)'
;AGRHPGHMNVLLAEADVPYDIVKEMEDINADLPQYDVSIVVGANDIVNPATQDDVTSPIYGMPAIEVWRCKACVVLKRSMATGYSGVDNPLFYRDNVRMLFGDAKTSLDSVYNSLAENEESIRGGAEASPEDRCRGAPEPEVYPPASKVLGVIRERRAGERRVSIAPSVVPALRRHGFSVLLEAGAGTAAGFADDEYLRHGEVRVAESANEVLLQADVVLKVNEPMLDEVQMLRSCQTMVGIWSMHASQDLLEALRQSQGSFINMALIPRISRAQKLDALTSMANIAGYKGVIDAFNRLPRFSRSSVTACGAVPPAKVFVIGAGVAGLSAIATAHALGAKVFA
;
A
#
# COMPACT_ATOMS: atom_id res chain seq x y z
N ALA A 1 28.36 7.75 -6.53
CA ALA A 1 29.25 7.92 -5.36
C ALA A 1 30.71 7.74 -5.77
N GLY A 2 31.36 8.75 -6.37
CA GLY A 2 32.83 8.86 -6.53
C GLY A 2 33.65 7.61 -6.90
N ARG A 3 33.08 6.60 -7.58
CA ARG A 3 33.70 5.32 -7.88
C ARG A 3 33.60 5.06 -9.37
N HIS A 4 34.62 4.43 -9.95
CA HIS A 4 34.62 4.03 -11.36
C HIS A 4 33.50 3.02 -11.66
N PRO A 5 32.88 3.06 -12.86
CA PRO A 5 31.72 2.24 -13.22
C PRO A 5 31.89 0.73 -12.92
N GLY A 6 33.07 0.16 -13.18
CA GLY A 6 33.35 -1.26 -12.89
C GLY A 6 33.33 -1.62 -11.39
N HIS A 7 33.66 -0.68 -10.50
CA HIS A 7 33.58 -0.91 -9.05
C HIS A 7 32.13 -0.90 -8.53
N MET A 8 31.21 -0.26 -9.25
CA MET A 8 29.80 -0.21 -8.88
C MET A 8 29.12 -1.55 -9.14
N ASN A 9 29.43 -2.22 -10.25
CA ASN A 9 28.90 -3.54 -10.58
C ASN A 9 29.29 -4.60 -9.54
N VAL A 10 30.53 -4.55 -9.02
CA VAL A 10 30.97 -5.44 -7.94
C VAL A 10 30.17 -5.21 -6.66
N LEU A 11 29.93 -3.95 -6.27
CA LEU A 11 29.14 -3.64 -5.07
C LEU A 11 27.67 -4.02 -5.22
N LEU A 12 27.09 -3.82 -6.42
CA LEU A 12 25.72 -4.20 -6.71
C LEU A 12 25.55 -5.73 -6.69
N ALA A 13 26.54 -6.47 -7.18
CA ALA A 13 26.59 -7.92 -7.06
C ALA A 13 26.73 -8.39 -5.61
N GLU A 14 27.60 -7.76 -4.81
CA GLU A 14 27.72 -8.04 -3.37
C GLU A 14 26.43 -7.73 -2.61
N ALA A 15 25.70 -6.70 -3.03
CA ALA A 15 24.40 -6.31 -2.50
C ALA A 15 23.22 -7.10 -3.10
N ASP A 16 23.48 -8.15 -3.89
CA ASP A 16 22.46 -9.01 -4.54
C ASP A 16 21.38 -8.20 -5.27
N VAL A 17 21.77 -7.08 -5.87
CA VAL A 17 20.87 -6.23 -6.64
C VAL A 17 20.76 -6.82 -8.05
N PRO A 18 19.55 -7.20 -8.51
CA PRO A 18 19.36 -7.72 -9.86
C PRO A 18 19.82 -6.69 -10.92
N TYR A 19 20.60 -7.13 -11.91
CA TYR A 19 21.13 -6.22 -12.93
C TYR A 19 20.06 -5.59 -13.82
N ASP A 20 18.89 -6.22 -13.96
CA ASP A 20 17.76 -5.74 -14.76
C ASP A 20 17.07 -4.49 -14.17
N ILE A 21 17.19 -4.29 -12.85
CA ILE A 21 16.67 -3.10 -12.16
C ILE A 21 17.71 -1.98 -12.03
N VAL A 22 18.99 -2.27 -12.33
CA VAL A 22 20.03 -1.26 -12.44
C VAL A 22 19.86 -0.57 -13.79
N LYS A 23 19.61 0.74 -13.75
CA LYS A 23 19.43 1.55 -14.96
C LYS A 23 20.63 2.46 -15.15
N GLU A 24 21.06 2.61 -16.39
CA GLU A 24 22.02 3.64 -16.75
C GLU A 24 21.33 5.02 -16.72
N MET A 25 22.13 6.06 -16.51
CA MET A 25 21.64 7.44 -16.36
C MET A 25 20.86 7.94 -17.59
N GLU A 26 21.26 7.50 -18.78
CA GLU A 26 20.63 7.87 -20.06
C GLU A 26 19.24 7.24 -20.21
N ASP A 27 19.04 6.04 -19.66
CA ASP A 27 17.77 5.32 -19.72
C ASP A 27 16.77 5.85 -18.68
N ILE A 28 17.25 6.11 -17.45
CA ILE A 28 16.35 6.42 -16.32
C ILE A 28 15.68 7.79 -16.46
N ASN A 29 16.35 8.79 -17.03
CA ASN A 29 15.85 10.17 -17.07
C ASN A 29 14.53 10.31 -17.84
N ALA A 30 14.31 9.49 -18.87
CA ALA A 30 13.04 9.46 -19.61
C ALA A 30 11.87 8.97 -18.74
N ASP A 31 12.15 8.07 -17.80
CA ASP A 31 11.14 7.41 -16.98
C ASP A 31 10.89 8.14 -15.65
N LEU A 32 11.83 8.95 -15.15
CA LEU A 32 11.73 9.67 -13.86
C LEU A 32 10.39 10.42 -13.61
N PRO A 33 9.73 11.04 -14.61
CA PRO A 33 8.39 11.64 -14.42
C PRO A 33 7.30 10.66 -13.96
N GLN A 34 7.47 9.36 -14.23
CA GLN A 34 6.51 8.31 -13.88
C GLN A 34 6.72 7.80 -12.44
N TYR A 35 7.89 8.07 -11.83
CA TYR A 35 8.22 7.60 -10.50
C TYR A 35 7.59 8.50 -9.42
N ASP A 36 6.94 7.87 -8.45
CA ASP A 36 6.29 8.56 -7.34
C ASP A 36 7.32 9.19 -6.37
N VAL A 37 8.45 8.50 -6.13
CA VAL A 37 9.47 8.94 -5.17
C VAL A 37 10.88 8.64 -5.71
N SER A 38 11.78 9.61 -5.61
CA SER A 38 13.23 9.41 -5.71
C SER A 38 13.90 9.56 -4.36
N ILE A 39 14.86 8.69 -4.04
CA ILE A 39 15.64 8.75 -2.79
C ILE A 39 17.10 8.96 -3.17
N VAL A 40 17.64 10.12 -2.80
CA VAL A 40 19.03 10.51 -3.08
C VAL A 40 19.83 10.37 -1.79
N VAL A 41 20.75 9.40 -1.74
CA VAL A 41 21.59 9.17 -0.57
C VAL A 41 23.01 9.64 -0.85
N GLY A 42 23.40 10.78 -0.26
CA GLY A 42 24.77 11.30 -0.30
C GLY A 42 25.29 11.73 -1.68
N ALA A 43 24.47 11.65 -2.73
CA ALA A 43 24.81 12.17 -4.05
C ALA A 43 24.54 13.69 -4.11
N ASN A 44 25.44 14.44 -4.73
CA ASN A 44 25.31 15.89 -4.86
C ASN A 44 25.41 16.32 -6.33
N ASP A 45 26.60 16.23 -6.91
CA ASP A 45 26.85 16.78 -8.24
C ASP A 45 26.06 16.07 -9.36
N ILE A 46 25.90 14.75 -9.25
CA ILE A 46 25.18 13.93 -10.25
C ILE A 46 23.67 14.18 -10.29
N VAL A 47 23.12 14.87 -9.29
CA VAL A 47 21.69 15.22 -9.22
C VAL A 47 21.50 16.74 -9.22
N ASN A 48 22.51 17.51 -9.65
CA ASN A 48 22.49 18.96 -9.60
C ASN A 48 21.84 19.56 -10.87
N PRO A 49 20.69 20.26 -10.79
CA PRO A 49 20.05 20.88 -11.95
C PRO A 49 20.92 21.96 -12.62
N ALA A 50 21.90 22.53 -11.92
CA ALA A 50 22.81 23.51 -12.49
C ALA A 50 23.65 22.96 -13.65
N THR A 51 23.68 21.64 -13.86
CA THR A 51 24.29 21.06 -15.06
C THR A 51 23.50 21.36 -16.34
N GLN A 52 22.21 21.68 -16.23
CA GLN A 52 21.32 21.96 -17.38
C GLN A 52 20.78 23.40 -17.34
N ASP A 53 20.53 23.93 -16.14
CA ASP A 53 19.78 25.18 -15.97
C ASP A 53 20.69 26.44 -15.91
N ASP A 54 22.00 26.28 -15.64
CA ASP A 54 22.92 27.41 -15.41
C ASP A 54 24.18 27.33 -16.29
N VAL A 55 24.18 28.08 -17.40
CA VAL A 55 25.31 28.20 -18.35
C VAL A 55 26.61 28.74 -17.73
N THR A 56 26.53 29.38 -16.57
CA THR A 56 27.70 29.93 -15.87
C THR A 56 28.31 28.96 -14.86
N SER A 57 27.61 27.86 -14.59
CA SER A 57 28.04 26.84 -13.64
C SER A 57 29.23 26.04 -14.16
N PRO A 58 30.26 25.77 -13.32
CA PRO A 58 31.39 24.90 -13.67
C PRO A 58 31.00 23.47 -14.07
N ILE A 59 29.78 23.04 -13.73
CA ILE A 59 29.24 21.70 -14.05
C ILE A 59 28.24 21.74 -15.20
N TYR A 60 28.06 22.88 -15.88
CA TYR A 60 27.17 23.00 -17.03
C TYR A 60 27.56 22.04 -18.15
N GLY A 61 26.58 21.33 -18.70
CA GLY A 61 26.75 20.29 -19.70
C GLY A 61 27.20 18.93 -19.15
N MET A 62 27.42 18.79 -17.85
CA MET A 62 27.70 17.47 -17.26
C MET A 62 26.43 16.62 -17.18
N PRO A 63 26.51 15.31 -17.43
CA PRO A 63 25.38 14.42 -17.24
C PRO A 63 24.85 14.46 -15.80
N ALA A 64 23.53 14.50 -15.64
CA ALA A 64 22.86 14.44 -14.34
C ALA A 64 21.63 13.54 -14.40
N ILE A 65 21.30 12.93 -13.26
CA ILE A 65 20.06 12.19 -13.05
C ILE A 65 19.00 13.21 -12.60
N GLU A 66 17.95 13.37 -13.40
CA GLU A 66 16.92 14.40 -13.27
C GLU A 66 15.88 14.07 -12.18
N VAL A 67 16.35 13.71 -10.98
CA VAL A 67 15.52 13.25 -9.85
C VAL A 67 14.43 14.25 -9.44
N TRP A 68 14.60 15.52 -9.81
CA TRP A 68 13.63 16.59 -9.63
C TRP A 68 12.38 16.46 -10.50
N ARG A 69 12.37 15.56 -11.49
CA ARG A 69 11.19 15.25 -12.31
C ARG A 69 10.25 14.24 -11.66
N CYS A 70 10.68 13.56 -10.59
CA CYS A 70 9.79 12.71 -9.78
C CYS A 70 8.74 13.54 -9.03
N LYS A 71 7.63 12.90 -8.65
CA LYS A 71 6.56 13.57 -7.88
C LYS A 71 7.06 14.06 -6.52
N ALA A 72 7.89 13.27 -5.84
CA ALA A 72 8.60 13.66 -4.63
C ALA A 72 10.07 13.18 -4.68
N CYS A 73 10.97 13.96 -4.10
CA CYS A 73 12.37 13.61 -3.95
C CYS A 73 12.78 13.77 -2.49
N VAL A 74 13.46 12.77 -1.93
CA VAL A 74 13.99 12.81 -0.57
C VAL A 74 15.51 12.74 -0.64
N VAL A 75 16.19 13.73 -0.11
CA VAL A 75 17.65 13.84 -0.14
C VAL A 75 18.19 13.64 1.27
N LEU A 76 19.00 12.59 1.46
CA LEU A 76 19.66 12.27 2.71
C LEU A 76 21.11 12.77 2.64
N LYS A 77 21.43 13.79 3.43
CA LYS A 77 22.75 14.42 3.44
C LYS A 77 23.10 14.95 4.85
N ARG A 78 24.38 15.07 5.16
CA ARG A 78 24.83 15.58 6.48
C ARG A 78 24.67 17.09 6.66
N SER A 79 24.69 17.86 5.58
CA SER A 79 24.62 19.33 5.59
C SER A 79 24.28 19.88 4.20
N MET A 80 24.11 21.19 4.06
CA MET A 80 23.96 21.88 2.76
C MET A 80 25.29 22.11 2.03
N ALA A 81 26.39 21.51 2.50
CA ALA A 81 27.70 21.73 1.89
C ALA A 81 27.75 21.26 0.43
N THR A 82 28.48 22.01 -0.39
CA THR A 82 28.70 21.74 -1.82
C THR A 82 29.27 20.35 -2.05
N GLY A 83 29.08 19.84 -3.28
CA GLY A 83 29.64 18.56 -3.70
C GLY A 83 31.14 18.64 -3.97
N TYR A 84 31.66 17.66 -4.70
CA TYR A 84 33.04 17.65 -5.15
C TYR A 84 33.33 18.84 -6.10
N SER A 85 32.31 19.28 -6.84
CA SER A 85 32.40 20.41 -7.75
C SER A 85 32.58 21.78 -7.07
N GLY A 86 32.32 21.88 -5.77
CA GLY A 86 32.29 23.18 -5.08
C GLY A 86 31.11 24.07 -5.46
N VAL A 87 30.14 23.56 -6.24
CA VAL A 87 28.95 24.28 -6.68
C VAL A 87 27.79 23.99 -5.71
N ASP A 88 27.00 25.02 -5.39
CA ASP A 88 25.74 24.84 -4.65
C ASP A 88 24.72 24.07 -5.51
N ASN A 89 23.78 23.38 -4.87
CA ASN A 89 22.84 22.53 -5.59
C ASN A 89 21.41 23.08 -5.51
N PRO A 90 20.89 23.67 -6.61
CA PRO A 90 19.53 24.18 -6.68
C PRO A 90 18.45 23.12 -6.37
N LEU A 91 18.76 21.81 -6.52
CA LEU A 91 17.85 20.73 -6.15
C LEU A 91 17.33 20.90 -4.72
N PHE A 92 18.20 21.26 -3.78
CA PHE A 92 17.88 21.25 -2.35
C PHE A 92 16.86 22.32 -1.94
N TYR A 93 16.55 23.24 -2.85
CA TYR A 93 15.60 24.33 -2.62
C TYR A 93 14.29 24.16 -3.44
N ARG A 94 14.13 23.07 -4.18
CA ARG A 94 12.91 22.83 -4.97
C ARG A 94 11.75 22.35 -4.08
N ASP A 95 10.54 22.79 -4.40
CA ASP A 95 9.33 22.51 -3.60
C ASP A 95 9.01 21.02 -3.42
N ASN A 96 9.37 20.18 -4.41
CA ASN A 96 9.16 18.73 -4.36
C ASN A 96 10.30 17.96 -3.69
N VAL A 97 11.28 18.65 -3.10
CA VAL A 97 12.47 18.05 -2.49
C VAL A 97 12.41 18.19 -0.97
N ARG A 98 12.57 17.08 -0.27
CA ARG A 98 12.64 17.03 1.20
C ARG A 98 14.05 16.68 1.64
N MET A 99 14.67 17.56 2.40
CA MET A 99 16.00 17.35 2.95
C MET A 99 15.91 16.64 4.30
N LEU A 100 16.58 15.49 4.43
CA LEU A 100 16.77 14.81 5.71
C LEU A 100 18.24 14.96 6.12
N PHE A 101 18.48 15.84 7.09
CA PHE A 101 19.82 16.15 7.57
C PHE A 101 20.30 15.16 8.63
N GLY A 102 21.50 14.59 8.43
CA GLY A 102 22.15 13.74 9.41
C GLY A 102 23.03 12.67 8.78
N ASP A 103 23.58 11.78 9.61
CA ASP A 103 24.11 10.52 9.11
C ASP A 103 22.94 9.66 8.61
N ALA A 104 23.04 9.12 7.39
CA ALA A 104 21.93 8.41 6.77
C ALA A 104 21.45 7.22 7.62
N LYS A 105 22.38 6.52 8.29
CA LYS A 105 22.04 5.40 9.17
C LYS A 105 21.26 5.89 10.39
N THR A 106 21.81 6.86 11.12
CA THR A 106 21.18 7.42 12.31
C THR A 106 19.85 8.10 12.01
N SER A 107 19.73 8.75 10.85
CA SER A 107 18.49 9.43 10.44
C SER A 107 17.40 8.42 10.09
N LEU A 108 17.75 7.32 9.43
CA LEU A 108 16.82 6.22 9.18
C LEU A 108 16.41 5.51 10.47
N ASP A 109 17.35 5.28 11.38
CA ASP A 109 17.07 4.70 12.70
C ASP A 109 16.16 5.62 13.54
N SER A 110 16.37 6.93 13.47
CA SER A 110 15.52 7.93 14.14
C SER A 110 14.13 8.00 13.53
N VAL A 111 13.99 7.94 12.20
CA VAL A 111 12.69 7.86 11.54
C VAL A 111 11.99 6.55 11.92
N TYR A 112 12.70 5.43 11.95
CA TYR A 112 12.16 4.14 12.39
C TYR A 112 11.64 4.20 13.84
N ASN A 113 12.42 4.75 14.76
CA ASN A 113 12.01 4.93 16.16
C ASN A 113 10.86 5.92 16.29
N SER A 114 10.88 7.03 15.54
CA SER A 114 9.80 8.03 15.55
C SER A 114 8.52 7.47 14.94
N LEU A 115 8.57 6.56 13.97
CA LEU A 115 7.40 5.88 13.44
C LEU A 115 6.83 4.88 14.45
N ALA A 116 7.70 4.20 15.21
CA ALA A 116 7.28 3.34 16.32
C ALA A 116 6.64 4.13 17.47
N GLU A 117 7.16 5.31 17.82
CA GLU A 117 6.59 6.22 18.82
C GLU A 117 5.33 6.95 18.31
N ASN A 118 5.26 7.25 17.01
CA ASN A 118 4.08 7.86 16.39
C ASN A 118 2.92 6.87 16.22
N GLU A 119 3.13 5.55 16.20
CA GLU A 119 2.02 4.59 16.29
C GLU A 119 1.24 4.74 17.61
N GLU A 120 1.89 5.21 18.69
CA GLU A 120 1.24 5.53 19.97
C GLU A 120 0.61 6.93 19.99
N SER A 121 1.18 7.88 19.22
CA SER A 121 0.80 9.30 19.21
C SER A 121 -0.27 9.66 18.18
N ILE A 122 -0.33 8.96 17.03
CA ILE A 122 -1.31 9.16 15.93
C ILE A 122 -2.74 8.82 16.39
N ARG A 123 -2.92 8.09 17.49
CA ARG A 123 -4.23 7.93 18.14
C ARG A 123 -4.77 9.22 18.79
N GLY A 124 -3.95 10.26 18.94
CA GLY A 124 -4.25 11.44 19.76
C GLY A 124 -4.45 12.77 19.04
N GLY A 125 -4.19 12.91 17.74
CA GLY A 125 -4.37 14.21 17.09
C GLY A 125 -4.06 14.23 15.60
N ALA A 126 -5.10 14.37 14.78
CA ALA A 126 -4.95 14.74 13.37
C ALA A 126 -6.14 15.63 12.95
N GLU A 127 -5.98 16.95 13.14
CA GLU A 127 -6.71 17.95 12.35
C GLU A 127 -5.71 18.57 11.36
N ALA A 128 -6.02 18.51 10.08
CA ALA A 128 -5.21 19.09 9.01
C ALA A 128 -5.60 20.56 8.72
N SER A 129 -4.62 21.41 8.45
CA SER A 129 -4.75 22.85 8.23
C SER A 129 -5.25 23.23 6.82
N PRO A 130 -5.82 24.44 6.62
CA PRO A 130 -6.76 24.75 5.53
C PRO A 130 -6.17 25.03 4.14
N GLU A 131 -4.85 25.11 3.99
CA GLU A 131 -4.23 25.82 2.85
C GLU A 131 -3.80 24.92 1.68
N ASP A 132 -3.90 23.59 1.79
CA ASP A 132 -3.53 22.65 0.73
C ASP A 132 -4.65 22.44 -0.34
N ARG A 133 -5.65 23.33 -0.38
CA ARG A 133 -6.91 23.15 -1.15
C ARG A 133 -6.90 23.66 -2.60
N CYS A 134 -5.77 24.11 -3.15
CA CYS A 134 -5.77 24.76 -4.47
C CYS A 134 -4.77 24.15 -5.46
N ARG A 135 -4.97 22.88 -5.82
CA ARG A 135 -4.69 22.39 -7.19
C ARG A 135 -5.99 21.83 -7.74
N GLY A 136 -6.44 22.40 -8.86
CA GLY A 136 -7.79 22.25 -9.42
C GLY A 136 -8.34 20.83 -9.31
N ALA A 137 -9.44 20.70 -8.57
CA ALA A 137 -10.18 19.44 -8.51
C ALA A 137 -10.57 19.04 -9.94
N PRO A 138 -10.38 17.76 -10.33
CA PRO A 138 -10.93 17.27 -11.59
C PRO A 138 -12.43 17.58 -11.63
N GLU A 139 -12.94 18.01 -12.78
CA GLU A 139 -14.36 18.26 -12.96
C GLU A 139 -15.16 17.05 -12.44
N PRO A 140 -16.24 17.27 -11.68
CA PRO A 140 -16.99 16.18 -11.06
C PRO A 140 -17.49 15.23 -12.14
N GLU A 141 -16.96 14.00 -12.13
CA GLU A 141 -17.34 12.93 -13.05
C GLU A 141 -18.86 12.69 -12.92
N VAL A 142 -19.60 12.87 -14.02
CA VAL A 142 -21.06 12.73 -14.01
C VAL A 142 -21.42 11.25 -14.01
N TYR A 143 -22.05 10.79 -12.92
CA TYR A 143 -22.51 9.41 -12.78
C TYR A 143 -23.97 9.23 -13.20
N PRO A 144 -24.37 8.03 -13.65
CA PRO A 144 -25.78 7.72 -13.84
C PRO A 144 -26.56 7.81 -12.52
N PRO A 145 -27.89 8.06 -12.59
CA PRO A 145 -28.73 8.07 -11.39
C PRO A 145 -28.61 6.73 -10.66
N ALA A 146 -28.52 6.80 -9.33
CA ALA A 146 -28.38 5.61 -8.51
C ALA A 146 -29.65 4.75 -8.59
N SER A 147 -29.49 3.50 -8.98
CA SER A 147 -30.55 2.50 -9.06
C SER A 147 -30.69 1.66 -7.78
N LYS A 148 -29.56 1.43 -7.09
CA LYS A 148 -29.46 0.62 -5.87
C LYS A 148 -28.42 1.20 -4.91
N VAL A 149 -28.62 0.97 -3.62
CA VAL A 149 -27.72 1.40 -2.54
C VAL A 149 -26.89 0.23 -2.02
N LEU A 150 -25.57 0.35 -2.10
CA LEU A 150 -24.60 -0.56 -1.50
C LEU A 150 -24.24 -0.05 -0.10
N GLY A 151 -24.62 -0.80 0.92
CA GLY A 151 -24.28 -0.57 2.31
C GLY A 151 -22.95 -1.20 2.69
N VAL A 152 -22.08 -0.45 3.34
CA VAL A 152 -20.78 -0.91 3.85
C VAL A 152 -20.78 -0.71 5.34
N ILE A 153 -20.85 -1.81 6.09
CA ILE A 153 -20.85 -1.77 7.55
C ILE A 153 -19.46 -2.11 8.10
N ARG A 154 -19.16 -1.59 9.29
CA ARG A 154 -17.92 -1.86 10.01
C ARG A 154 -17.90 -3.31 10.48
N GLU A 155 -16.75 -3.95 10.34
CA GLU A 155 -16.54 -5.28 10.87
C GLU A 155 -16.43 -5.24 12.40
N ARG A 156 -17.29 -6.03 13.08
CA ARG A 156 -17.36 -6.09 14.55
C ARG A 156 -16.61 -7.29 15.14
N ARG A 157 -16.09 -8.19 14.29
CA ARG A 157 -15.32 -9.35 14.74
C ARG A 157 -13.99 -8.88 15.34
N ALA A 158 -13.63 -9.40 16.52
CA ALA A 158 -12.39 -9.06 17.19
C ALA A 158 -11.17 -9.32 16.29
N GLY A 159 -10.30 -8.32 16.15
CA GLY A 159 -9.08 -8.39 15.34
C GLY A 159 -9.27 -8.22 13.83
N GLU A 160 -10.52 -8.12 13.35
CA GLU A 160 -10.78 -7.75 11.96
C GLU A 160 -10.42 -6.28 11.74
N ARG A 161 -9.66 -6.02 10.68
CA ARG A 161 -9.21 -4.68 10.31
C ARG A 161 -9.55 -4.32 8.86
N ARG A 162 -10.03 -5.28 8.07
CA ARG A 162 -10.42 -5.06 6.68
C ARG A 162 -11.80 -4.40 6.60
N VAL A 163 -12.05 -3.79 5.46
CA VAL A 163 -13.35 -3.23 5.04
C VAL A 163 -13.75 -3.86 3.70
N SER A 164 -15.05 -3.98 3.44
CA SER A 164 -15.56 -4.72 2.27
C SER A 164 -15.29 -4.02 0.93
N ILE A 165 -15.14 -2.69 0.92
CA ILE A 165 -14.72 -1.94 -0.27
C ILE A 165 -13.70 -0.85 0.11
N ALA A 166 -12.71 -0.64 -0.77
CA ALA A 166 -11.78 0.48 -0.68
C ALA A 166 -12.34 1.73 -1.40
N PRO A 167 -11.93 2.95 -1.01
CA PRO A 167 -12.37 4.20 -1.66
C PRO A 167 -12.15 4.21 -3.18
N SER A 168 -11.03 3.64 -3.63
CA SER A 168 -10.65 3.55 -5.04
C SER A 168 -11.63 2.77 -5.93
N VAL A 169 -12.49 1.92 -5.36
CA VAL A 169 -13.47 1.11 -6.11
C VAL A 169 -14.80 1.85 -6.30
N VAL A 170 -15.07 2.87 -5.46
CA VAL A 170 -16.33 3.63 -5.48
C VAL A 170 -16.67 4.22 -6.86
N PRO A 171 -15.74 4.87 -7.60
CA PRO A 171 -16.05 5.42 -8.92
C PRO A 171 -16.53 4.36 -9.92
N ALA A 172 -15.96 3.15 -9.87
CA ALA A 172 -16.40 2.04 -10.73
C ALA A 172 -17.83 1.60 -10.38
N LEU A 173 -18.17 1.53 -9.09
CA LEU A 173 -19.53 1.21 -8.64
C LEU A 173 -20.54 2.28 -9.07
N ARG A 174 -20.17 3.56 -8.97
CA ARG A 174 -21.00 4.67 -9.45
C ARG A 174 -21.24 4.63 -10.95
N ARG A 175 -20.20 4.31 -11.75
CA ARG A 175 -20.35 4.11 -13.21
C ARG A 175 -21.33 2.99 -13.56
N HIS A 176 -21.48 1.99 -12.70
CA HIS A 176 -22.48 0.93 -12.84
C HIS A 176 -23.87 1.30 -12.28
N GLY A 177 -24.07 2.51 -11.77
CA GLY A 177 -25.35 3.00 -11.26
C GLY A 177 -25.69 2.56 -9.84
N PHE A 178 -24.71 2.10 -9.05
CA PHE A 178 -24.87 1.89 -7.61
C PHE A 178 -24.54 3.17 -6.86
N SER A 179 -25.16 3.46 -5.73
CA SER A 179 -24.68 4.44 -4.74
C SER A 179 -24.09 3.71 -3.53
N VAL A 180 -23.26 4.39 -2.74
CA VAL A 180 -22.62 3.80 -1.56
C VAL A 180 -23.07 4.52 -0.30
N LEU A 181 -23.45 3.74 0.72
CA LEU A 181 -23.77 4.19 2.07
C LEU A 181 -22.81 3.49 3.04
N LEU A 182 -21.95 4.26 3.68
CA LEU A 182 -20.87 3.79 4.54
C LEU A 182 -21.23 4.01 6.01
N GLU A 183 -21.06 3.02 6.87
CA GLU A 183 -21.06 3.24 8.33
C GLU A 183 -19.83 4.05 8.72
N ALA A 184 -20.01 5.10 9.51
CA ALA A 184 -18.93 5.94 10.01
C ALA A 184 -17.81 5.11 10.64
N GLY A 185 -16.58 5.34 10.19
CA GLY A 185 -15.38 4.64 10.65
C GLY A 185 -15.26 3.18 10.22
N ALA A 186 -16.06 2.69 9.26
CA ALA A 186 -15.94 1.32 8.77
C ALA A 186 -14.58 1.02 8.12
N GLY A 187 -13.97 2.01 7.47
CA GLY A 187 -12.66 1.90 6.81
C GLY A 187 -11.45 2.18 7.71
N THR A 188 -11.64 2.75 8.91
CA THR A 188 -10.55 3.33 9.71
C THR A 188 -9.46 2.31 10.04
N ALA A 189 -9.84 1.09 10.44
CA ALA A 189 -8.88 0.03 10.77
C ALA A 189 -8.10 -0.49 9.56
N ALA A 190 -8.64 -0.28 8.34
CA ALA A 190 -8.01 -0.63 7.08
C ALA A 190 -7.09 0.48 6.55
N GLY A 191 -7.05 1.64 7.22
CA GLY A 191 -6.28 2.80 6.81
C GLY A 191 -7.05 3.80 5.92
N PHE A 192 -8.37 3.65 5.79
CA PHE A 192 -9.21 4.57 5.00
C PHE A 192 -10.06 5.44 5.91
N ALA A 193 -9.87 6.75 5.84
CA ALA A 193 -10.71 7.71 6.55
C ALA A 193 -12.04 7.94 5.81
N ASP A 194 -13.10 8.31 6.52
CA ASP A 194 -14.42 8.57 5.92
C ASP A 194 -14.35 9.68 4.86
N ASP A 195 -13.54 10.72 5.10
CA ASP A 195 -13.27 11.81 4.15
C ASP A 195 -12.62 11.35 2.84
N GLU A 196 -11.94 10.20 2.84
CA GLU A 196 -11.41 9.59 1.62
C GLU A 196 -12.55 9.01 0.77
N TYR A 197 -13.52 8.36 1.39
CA TYR A 197 -14.71 7.87 0.70
C TYR A 197 -15.57 9.03 0.18
N LEU A 198 -15.77 10.09 0.98
CA LEU A 198 -16.57 11.26 0.59
C LEU A 198 -16.03 11.99 -0.64
N ARG A 199 -14.72 11.89 -0.91
CA ARG A 199 -14.07 12.43 -2.12
C ARG A 199 -14.45 11.66 -3.39
N HIS A 200 -15.10 10.51 -3.28
CA HIS A 200 -15.49 9.68 -4.40
C HIS A 200 -17.00 9.56 -4.51
N GLY A 201 -17.54 9.79 -5.71
CA GLY A 201 -18.78 9.16 -6.12
C GLY A 201 -20.03 9.42 -5.28
N GLU A 202 -20.13 10.56 -4.59
CA GLU A 202 -21.30 10.89 -3.75
C GLU A 202 -21.60 9.83 -2.69
N VAL A 203 -20.57 9.30 -2.02
CA VAL A 203 -20.75 8.42 -0.86
C VAL A 203 -21.50 9.16 0.24
N ARG A 204 -22.48 8.48 0.84
CA ARG A 204 -23.14 8.94 2.07
C ARG A 204 -22.57 8.22 3.27
N VAL A 205 -22.43 8.90 4.39
CA VAL A 205 -22.00 8.31 5.66
C VAL A 205 -23.19 8.24 6.60
N ALA A 206 -23.40 7.06 7.18
CA ALA A 206 -24.41 6.75 8.19
C ALA A 206 -23.76 6.70 9.57
N GLU A 207 -24.49 7.10 10.61
CA GLU A 207 -23.95 7.14 11.98
C GLU A 207 -23.81 5.74 12.60
N SER A 208 -24.53 4.75 12.07
CA SER A 208 -24.56 3.40 12.64
C SER A 208 -24.80 2.31 11.59
N ALA A 209 -24.37 1.08 11.91
CA ALA A 209 -24.71 -0.11 11.13
C ALA A 209 -26.22 -0.26 10.90
N ASN A 210 -27.04 0.08 11.89
CA ASN A 210 -28.50 -0.02 11.81
C ASN A 210 -29.07 0.87 10.72
N GLU A 211 -28.57 2.11 10.62
CA GLU A 211 -28.98 3.03 9.56
C GLU A 211 -28.61 2.50 8.17
N VAL A 212 -27.42 1.92 8.03
CA VAL A 212 -26.98 1.28 6.78
C VAL A 212 -27.91 0.11 6.42
N LEU A 213 -28.20 -0.78 7.37
CA LEU A 213 -29.07 -1.93 7.17
C LEU A 213 -30.51 -1.53 6.78
N LEU A 214 -31.03 -0.42 7.31
CA LEU A 214 -32.36 0.08 6.99
C LEU A 214 -32.45 0.69 5.57
N GLN A 215 -31.38 1.32 5.08
CA GLN A 215 -31.39 2.06 3.82
C GLN A 215 -30.80 1.29 2.64
N ALA A 216 -29.86 0.36 2.86
CA ALA A 216 -29.16 -0.33 1.80
C ALA A 216 -30.02 -1.40 1.10
N ASP A 217 -29.84 -1.56 -0.21
CA ASP A 217 -30.39 -2.69 -0.97
C ASP A 217 -29.47 -3.92 -0.89
N VAL A 218 -28.15 -3.68 -0.90
CA VAL A 218 -27.12 -4.72 -0.81
C VAL A 218 -26.13 -4.34 0.28
N VAL A 219 -25.89 -5.22 1.25
CA VAL A 219 -24.95 -5.02 2.36
C VAL A 219 -23.69 -5.83 2.09
N LEU A 220 -22.55 -5.17 2.12
CA LEU A 220 -21.24 -5.75 1.83
C LEU A 220 -20.44 -5.89 3.13
N LYS A 221 -20.07 -7.13 3.45
CA LYS A 221 -19.22 -7.51 4.58
C LYS A 221 -17.98 -8.26 4.10
N VAL A 222 -17.00 -8.35 4.99
CA VAL A 222 -15.83 -9.22 4.84
C VAL A 222 -16.12 -10.58 5.44
N ASN A 223 -16.58 -10.63 6.69
CA ASN A 223 -16.80 -11.87 7.44
C ASN A 223 -18.26 -12.36 7.35
N GLU A 224 -18.56 -13.43 8.10
CA GLU A 224 -19.93 -13.87 8.34
C GLU A 224 -20.79 -12.74 8.92
N PRO A 225 -22.07 -12.68 8.54
CA PRO A 225 -22.99 -11.79 9.20
C PRO A 225 -23.27 -12.23 10.63
N MET A 226 -23.43 -11.26 11.52
CA MET A 226 -23.80 -11.52 12.90
C MET A 226 -25.30 -11.79 13.02
N LEU A 227 -25.73 -12.50 14.06
CA LEU A 227 -27.14 -12.90 14.22
C LEU A 227 -28.09 -11.68 14.28
N ASP A 228 -27.68 -10.62 14.95
CA ASP A 228 -28.44 -9.36 15.03
C ASP A 228 -28.52 -8.66 13.66
N GLU A 229 -27.44 -8.69 12.86
CA GLU A 229 -27.45 -8.15 11.50
C GLU A 229 -28.43 -8.92 10.60
N VAL A 230 -28.45 -10.25 10.69
CA VAL A 230 -29.36 -11.10 9.90
C VAL A 230 -30.83 -10.85 10.26
N GLN A 231 -31.13 -10.62 11.55
CA GLN A 231 -32.47 -10.32 12.04
C GLN A 231 -33.00 -8.97 11.55
N MET A 232 -32.12 -8.02 11.27
CA MET A 232 -32.47 -6.69 10.78
C MET A 232 -32.64 -6.61 9.26
N LEU A 233 -32.29 -7.66 8.53
CA LEU A 233 -32.41 -7.68 7.07
C LEU A 233 -33.87 -7.62 6.63
N ARG A 234 -34.13 -6.73 5.68
CA ARG A 234 -35.45 -6.55 5.07
C ARG A 234 -35.66 -7.57 3.96
N SER A 235 -36.92 -7.77 3.57
CA SER A 235 -37.26 -8.59 2.40
C SER A 235 -36.57 -8.05 1.14
N CYS A 236 -36.07 -8.95 0.30
CA CYS A 236 -35.33 -8.64 -0.94
C CYS A 236 -34.00 -7.89 -0.76
N GLN A 237 -33.52 -7.69 0.47
CA GLN A 237 -32.19 -7.15 0.71
C GLN A 237 -31.14 -8.25 0.50
N THR A 238 -30.03 -7.92 -0.16
CA THR A 238 -28.93 -8.88 -0.37
C THR A 238 -27.79 -8.62 0.61
N MET A 239 -27.19 -9.66 1.17
CA MET A 239 -25.97 -9.55 1.95
C MET A 239 -24.85 -10.41 1.36
N VAL A 240 -23.66 -9.82 1.23
CA VAL A 240 -22.49 -10.45 0.62
C VAL A 240 -21.36 -10.50 1.64
N GLY A 241 -20.70 -11.64 1.77
CA GLY A 241 -19.58 -11.83 2.69
C GLY A 241 -18.94 -13.20 2.52
N ILE A 242 -17.97 -13.53 3.38
CA ILE A 242 -17.26 -14.81 3.35
C ILE A 242 -17.52 -15.56 4.65
N TRP A 243 -18.08 -16.78 4.59
CA TRP A 243 -18.24 -17.61 5.78
C TRP A 243 -18.22 -19.11 5.49
N SER A 244 -18.01 -19.89 6.56
CA SER A 244 -18.11 -21.35 6.49
C SER A 244 -19.55 -21.80 6.75
N MET A 245 -20.07 -22.66 5.87
CA MET A 245 -21.38 -23.30 6.04
C MET A 245 -21.40 -24.37 7.13
N HIS A 246 -20.28 -24.66 7.79
CA HIS A 246 -20.18 -25.71 8.82
C HIS A 246 -19.84 -25.16 10.21
N ALA A 247 -19.55 -23.86 10.33
CA ALA A 247 -19.01 -23.30 11.57
C ALA A 247 -20.09 -22.97 12.62
N SER A 248 -21.31 -22.61 12.22
CA SER A 248 -22.37 -22.18 13.14
C SER A 248 -23.74 -22.65 12.64
N GLN A 249 -24.38 -23.52 13.43
CA GLN A 249 -25.76 -23.96 13.16
C GLN A 249 -26.77 -22.84 13.40
N ASP A 250 -26.57 -22.04 14.44
CA ASP A 250 -27.44 -20.90 14.78
C ASP A 250 -27.49 -19.88 13.65
N LEU A 251 -26.33 -19.58 13.04
CA LEU A 251 -26.28 -18.69 11.88
C LEU A 251 -27.06 -19.27 10.71
N LEU A 252 -26.87 -20.55 10.38
CA LEU A 252 -27.62 -21.19 9.28
C LEU A 252 -29.13 -21.13 9.49
N GLU A 253 -29.60 -21.40 10.71
CA GLU A 253 -31.03 -21.32 11.01
C GLU A 253 -31.54 -19.88 10.93
N ALA A 254 -30.77 -18.89 11.41
CA ALA A 254 -31.11 -17.48 11.26
C ALA A 254 -31.16 -17.05 9.79
N LEU A 255 -30.20 -17.49 8.96
CA LEU A 255 -30.21 -17.24 7.51
C LEU A 255 -31.43 -17.89 6.85
N ARG A 256 -31.84 -19.08 7.28
CA ARG A 256 -33.02 -19.79 6.77
C ARG A 256 -34.33 -19.09 7.13
N GLN A 257 -34.39 -18.48 8.31
CA GLN A 257 -35.56 -17.73 8.80
C GLN A 257 -35.62 -16.30 8.25
N SER A 258 -34.49 -15.76 7.80
CA SER A 258 -34.40 -14.42 7.21
C SER A 258 -35.13 -14.35 5.87
N GLN A 259 -35.69 -13.17 5.56
CA GLN A 259 -36.30 -12.87 4.26
C GLN A 259 -35.29 -12.25 3.26
N GLY A 260 -34.02 -12.14 3.65
CA GLY A 260 -32.94 -11.63 2.82
C GLY A 260 -32.39 -12.67 1.83
N SER A 261 -31.59 -12.20 0.88
CA SER A 261 -30.78 -13.02 -0.03
C SER A 261 -29.32 -12.96 0.39
N PHE A 262 -28.59 -14.07 0.26
CA PHE A 262 -27.21 -14.17 0.72
C PHE A 262 -26.28 -14.65 -0.38
N ILE A 263 -25.15 -13.97 -0.56
CA ILE A 263 -24.07 -14.39 -1.44
C ILE A 263 -22.86 -14.71 -0.58
N ASN A 264 -22.60 -16.00 -0.39
CA ASN A 264 -21.39 -16.46 0.28
C ASN A 264 -20.24 -16.55 -0.73
N MET A 265 -19.30 -15.63 -0.63
CA MET A 265 -18.12 -15.55 -1.47
C MET A 265 -17.18 -16.76 -1.29
N ALA A 266 -17.31 -17.53 -0.20
CA ALA A 266 -16.58 -18.79 -0.02
C ALA A 266 -17.05 -19.91 -0.96
N LEU A 267 -18.27 -19.80 -1.49
CA LEU A 267 -18.91 -20.81 -2.34
C LEU A 267 -18.81 -20.49 -3.85
N ILE A 268 -18.05 -19.46 -4.24
CA ILE A 268 -17.81 -19.15 -5.64
C ILE A 268 -17.13 -20.36 -6.32
N PRO A 269 -17.70 -20.90 -7.42
CA PRO A 269 -17.12 -22.02 -8.14
C PRO A 269 -15.72 -21.69 -8.68
N ARG A 270 -14.77 -22.59 -8.47
CA ARG A 270 -13.38 -22.45 -8.94
C ARG A 270 -13.26 -22.84 -10.41
N ILE A 271 -13.81 -22.00 -11.29
CA ILE A 271 -13.78 -22.14 -12.75
C ILE A 271 -13.21 -20.88 -13.39
N SER A 272 -12.60 -20.99 -14.58
CA SER A 272 -11.83 -19.90 -15.20
C SER A 272 -12.62 -18.58 -15.34
N ARG A 273 -13.92 -18.65 -15.68
CA ARG A 273 -14.78 -17.44 -15.81
C ARG A 273 -15.02 -16.69 -14.50
N ALA A 274 -14.91 -17.38 -13.36
CA ALA A 274 -15.22 -16.83 -12.03
C ALA A 274 -13.95 -16.50 -11.22
N GLN A 275 -12.76 -16.67 -11.80
CA GLN A 275 -11.49 -16.46 -11.10
C GLN A 275 -11.34 -15.04 -10.52
N LYS A 276 -11.88 -14.02 -11.21
CA LYS A 276 -11.89 -12.62 -10.73
C LYS A 276 -12.77 -12.40 -9.49
N LEU A 277 -13.66 -13.34 -9.18
CA LEU A 277 -14.58 -13.28 -8.04
C LEU A 277 -14.07 -14.11 -6.85
N ASP A 278 -12.98 -14.85 -7.01
CA ASP A 278 -12.44 -15.73 -5.97
C ASP A 278 -11.68 -14.92 -4.89
N ALA A 279 -12.45 -14.47 -3.90
CA ALA A 279 -11.92 -13.76 -2.74
C ALA A 279 -11.01 -14.64 -1.87
N LEU A 280 -11.23 -15.97 -1.83
CA LEU A 280 -10.40 -16.88 -1.04
C LEU A 280 -8.99 -16.99 -1.60
N THR A 281 -8.86 -17.06 -2.92
CA THR A 281 -7.55 -17.02 -3.61
C THR A 281 -6.82 -15.71 -3.33
N SER A 282 -7.53 -14.58 -3.38
CA SER A 282 -6.95 -13.27 -3.06
C SER A 282 -6.43 -13.20 -1.61
N MET A 283 -7.23 -13.66 -0.65
CA MET A 283 -6.85 -13.70 0.76
C MET A 283 -5.71 -14.70 1.04
N ALA A 284 -5.71 -15.85 0.37
CA ALA A 284 -4.63 -16.84 0.49
C ALA A 284 -3.30 -16.26 -0.01
N ASN A 285 -3.31 -15.50 -1.10
CA ASN A 285 -2.11 -14.81 -1.59
C ASN A 285 -1.57 -13.82 -0.55
N ILE A 286 -2.42 -12.95 0.00
CA ILE A 286 -2.04 -12.00 1.06
C ILE A 286 -1.49 -12.73 2.30
N ALA A 287 -2.13 -13.83 2.70
CA ALA A 287 -1.71 -14.64 3.84
C ALA A 287 -0.32 -15.27 3.63
N GLY A 288 -0.01 -15.75 2.42
CA GLY A 288 1.31 -16.28 2.07
C GLY A 288 2.42 -15.24 2.22
N TYR A 289 2.21 -14.05 1.63
CA TYR A 289 3.11 -12.91 1.78
C TYR A 289 3.29 -12.51 3.25
N LYS A 290 2.19 -12.26 3.97
CA LYS A 290 2.23 -11.81 5.37
C LYS A 290 2.87 -12.85 6.29
N GLY A 291 2.61 -14.14 6.06
CA GLY A 291 3.21 -15.23 6.82
C GLY A 291 4.75 -15.21 6.77
N VAL A 292 5.33 -14.88 5.61
CA VAL A 292 6.79 -14.75 5.48
C VAL A 292 7.32 -13.52 6.22
N ILE A 293 6.64 -12.37 6.10
CA ILE A 293 7.02 -11.15 6.83
C ILE A 293 7.00 -11.40 8.34
N ASP A 294 5.93 -12.04 8.84
CA ASP A 294 5.79 -12.36 10.26
C ASP A 294 6.81 -13.40 10.74
N ALA A 295 7.21 -14.34 9.88
CA ALA A 295 8.26 -15.30 10.16
C ALA A 295 9.62 -14.60 10.31
N PHE A 296 9.98 -13.71 9.38
CA PHE A 296 11.25 -12.99 9.45
C PHE A 296 11.30 -11.91 10.53
N ASN A 297 10.16 -11.31 10.89
CA ASN A 297 10.10 -10.41 12.04
C ASN A 297 10.37 -11.14 13.37
N ARG A 298 10.06 -12.44 13.45
CA ARG A 298 10.32 -13.27 14.64
C ARG A 298 11.64 -14.01 14.59
N LEU A 299 12.21 -14.21 13.40
CA LEU A 299 13.47 -14.90 13.22
C LEU A 299 14.62 -13.96 13.62
N PRO A 300 15.45 -14.29 14.63
CA PRO A 300 16.59 -13.46 15.04
C PRO A 300 17.78 -13.64 14.07
N ARG A 301 17.54 -13.57 12.77
CA ARG A 301 18.53 -13.75 11.70
C ARG A 301 18.07 -13.05 10.43
N PHE A 302 19.01 -12.53 9.65
CA PHE A 302 18.74 -11.99 8.32
C PHE A 302 18.15 -13.07 7.38
N SER A 303 17.15 -12.67 6.61
CA SER A 303 16.58 -13.49 5.53
C SER A 303 17.62 -13.76 4.44
N ARG A 304 18.36 -12.72 4.05
CA ARG A 304 19.37 -12.74 3.00
C ARG A 304 20.79 -12.96 3.49
N SER A 305 21.65 -13.39 2.57
CA SER A 305 23.10 -13.38 2.80
C SER A 305 23.58 -11.95 3.01
N SER A 306 24.52 -11.76 3.93
CA SER A 306 25.17 -10.46 4.16
C SER A 306 26.63 -10.67 4.51
N VAL A 307 27.51 -9.91 3.87
CA VAL A 307 28.93 -9.83 4.22
C VAL A 307 29.15 -8.50 4.94
N THR A 308 29.74 -8.57 6.12
CA THR A 308 30.08 -7.40 6.93
C THR A 308 31.58 -7.43 7.27
N ALA A 309 32.09 -6.34 7.85
CA ALA A 309 33.46 -6.31 8.38
C ALA A 309 33.72 -7.40 9.43
N CYS A 310 32.67 -7.92 10.08
CA CYS A 310 32.76 -8.97 11.10
C CYS A 310 32.60 -10.39 10.52
N GLY A 311 32.51 -10.54 9.19
CA GLY A 311 32.33 -11.82 8.51
C GLY A 311 31.01 -11.95 7.76
N ALA A 312 30.81 -13.12 7.15
CA ALA A 312 29.65 -13.43 6.32
C ALA A 312 28.58 -14.19 7.11
N VAL A 313 27.33 -13.75 6.98
CA VAL A 313 26.14 -14.43 7.51
C VAL A 313 25.43 -15.13 6.35
N PRO A 314 25.25 -16.46 6.40
CA PRO A 314 24.53 -17.17 5.34
C PRO A 314 23.03 -16.80 5.35
N PRO A 315 22.34 -16.90 4.20
CA PRO A 315 20.90 -16.65 4.12
C PRO A 315 20.10 -17.62 5.00
N ALA A 316 18.91 -17.19 5.42
CA ALA A 316 17.96 -18.07 6.08
C ALA A 316 17.52 -19.19 5.12
N LYS A 317 17.24 -20.37 5.67
CA LYS A 317 16.65 -21.48 4.92
C LYS A 317 15.16 -21.53 5.24
N VAL A 318 14.32 -21.44 4.22
CA VAL A 318 12.87 -21.48 4.36
C VAL A 318 12.35 -22.74 3.68
N PHE A 319 11.55 -23.53 4.39
CA PHE A 319 10.89 -24.71 3.85
C PHE A 319 9.37 -24.47 3.86
N VAL A 320 8.73 -24.52 2.71
CA VAL A 320 7.29 -24.24 2.54
C VAL A 320 6.55 -25.55 2.28
N ILE A 321 5.72 -25.98 3.23
CA ILE A 321 4.90 -27.19 3.06
C ILE A 321 3.56 -26.80 2.42
N GLY A 322 3.34 -27.27 1.19
CA GLY A 322 2.11 -27.06 0.42
C GLY A 322 2.26 -25.97 -0.63
N ALA A 323 1.96 -26.31 -1.89
CA ALA A 323 2.14 -25.44 -3.06
C ALA A 323 0.81 -24.89 -3.63
N GLY A 324 -0.16 -24.62 -2.75
CA GLY A 324 -1.37 -23.86 -3.11
C GLY A 324 -1.05 -22.37 -3.28
N VAL A 325 -2.08 -21.53 -3.47
CA VAL A 325 -1.91 -20.08 -3.68
C VAL A 325 -1.09 -19.40 -2.58
N ALA A 326 -1.41 -19.69 -1.30
CA ALA A 326 -0.65 -19.15 -0.17
C ALA A 326 0.80 -19.65 -0.14
N GLY A 327 1.02 -20.92 -0.47
CA GLY A 327 2.35 -21.52 -0.53
C GLY A 327 3.22 -20.92 -1.62
N LEU A 328 2.68 -20.77 -2.84
CA LEU A 328 3.37 -20.11 -3.94
C LEU A 328 3.72 -18.66 -3.62
N SER A 329 2.80 -17.93 -2.98
CA SER A 329 3.06 -16.57 -2.51
C SER A 329 4.16 -16.51 -1.45
N ALA A 330 4.15 -17.45 -0.49
CA ALA A 330 5.19 -17.56 0.52
C ALA A 330 6.56 -17.91 -0.09
N ILE A 331 6.60 -18.84 -1.06
CA ILE A 331 7.83 -19.19 -1.80
C ILE A 331 8.39 -17.96 -2.50
N ALA A 332 7.56 -17.26 -3.27
CA ALA A 332 7.97 -16.06 -4.01
C ALA A 332 8.46 -14.96 -3.07
N THR A 333 7.73 -14.71 -1.97
CA THR A 333 8.09 -13.68 -0.99
C THR A 333 9.40 -14.00 -0.27
N ALA A 334 9.57 -15.24 0.20
CA ALA A 334 10.79 -15.65 0.90
C ALA A 334 12.02 -15.60 -0.03
N HIS A 335 11.85 -16.02 -1.28
CA HIS A 335 12.90 -15.94 -2.30
C HIS A 335 13.28 -14.49 -2.59
N ALA A 336 12.30 -13.59 -2.79
CA ALA A 336 12.54 -12.17 -3.02
C ALA A 336 13.25 -11.47 -1.84
N LEU A 337 13.08 -11.97 -0.62
CA LEU A 337 13.79 -11.50 0.56
C LEU A 337 15.20 -12.11 0.73
N GLY A 338 15.69 -12.83 -0.29
CA GLY A 338 17.04 -13.39 -0.36
C GLY A 338 17.25 -14.67 0.45
N ALA A 339 16.18 -15.32 0.90
CA ALA A 339 16.28 -16.58 1.61
C ALA A 339 16.47 -17.76 0.64
N LYS A 340 17.13 -18.82 1.13
CA LYS A 340 17.23 -20.08 0.41
C LYS A 340 15.94 -20.88 0.63
N VAL A 341 15.09 -20.92 -0.38
CA VAL A 341 13.75 -21.55 -0.29
C VAL A 341 13.77 -23.00 -0.77
N PHE A 342 12.98 -23.82 -0.11
CA PHE A 342 12.68 -25.22 -0.41
C PHE A 342 11.16 -25.42 -0.26
N ALA A 343 10.58 -26.35 -1.01
CA ALA A 343 9.14 -26.65 -0.97
C ALA A 343 8.88 -28.12 -1.26
#